data_AF-A0A8D5ZLR9-F1
#
_entry.id   AF-A0A8D5ZLR9-F1
#
_cell.length_a   1.000
_cell.length_b   1.000
_cell.length_c   1.000
_cell.angle_alpha   90.00
_cell.angle_beta   90.00
_cell.angle_gamma   90.00
#
_symmetry.space_group_name_H-M   'P 1'
#
loop_
_entity.id
_entity.type
_entity.pdbx_description
1 polymer ?
#
loop_
_entity_poly.entity_id
_entity_poly.type
_entity_poly.pdbx_seq_one_letter_code
_entity_poly.pdbx_strand_id
1 'polypeptide(L)'
;MDRIEEMPINRLLTEMAMKTFPSPKAGSSLALTLAMACALLELVIADRGEERAVPPGRDWHSDVLHVREWRRDALLLGEADMSEVIRLFRDHPGTAEANPLSSPTPVARLQALAETVMETGIPYLDHAGDKKSDVVTVLLQARAVWLGAHHIRCYNRNKTMEAPLTKSVRLTKVRLWDERLEMAMQTIEMTSKDT
;
A
#
# COMPACT_ATOMS: atom_id res chain seq x y z
N MET A 1 -20.71 6.29 10.04
CA MET A 1 -20.09 5.45 9.00
C MET A 1 -19.26 4.45 9.76
N ASP A 2 -19.44 3.16 9.52
CA ASP A 2 -18.67 2.13 10.21
C ASP A 2 -17.19 2.26 9.82
N ARG A 3 -16.28 1.98 10.75
CA ARG A 3 -14.83 2.05 10.50
C ARG A 3 -14.44 0.95 9.51
N ILE A 4 -13.50 1.23 8.59
CA ILE A 4 -13.13 0.25 7.54
C ILE A 4 -12.71 -1.09 8.15
N GLU A 5 -12.01 -1.03 9.29
CA GLU A 5 -11.50 -2.21 10.00
C GLU A 5 -12.59 -3.05 10.67
N GLU A 6 -13.78 -2.48 10.89
CA GLU A 6 -14.92 -3.14 11.54
C GLU A 6 -15.92 -3.71 10.52
N MET A 7 -15.74 -3.38 9.23
CA MET A 7 -16.66 -3.83 8.18
C MET A 7 -16.35 -5.27 7.73
N PRO A 8 -17.36 -6.15 7.66
CA PRO A 8 -17.22 -7.43 6.98
C PRO A 8 -16.74 -7.25 5.54
N ILE A 9 -15.79 -8.10 5.10
CA ILE A 9 -15.16 -7.99 3.76
C ILE A 9 -16.22 -7.98 2.64
N ASN A 10 -17.23 -8.85 2.72
CA ASN A 10 -18.31 -8.91 1.74
C ASN A 10 -19.09 -7.60 1.63
N ARG A 11 -19.35 -6.92 2.77
CA ARG A 11 -20.01 -5.63 2.80
C ARG A 11 -19.11 -4.55 2.19
N LEU A 12 -17.83 -4.53 2.56
CA LEU A 12 -16.86 -3.57 2.02
C LEU A 12 -16.76 -3.67 0.49
N LEU A 13 -16.63 -4.89 -0.04
CA LEU A 13 -16.59 -5.14 -1.49
C LEU A 13 -17.88 -4.71 -2.19
N THR A 14 -19.03 -5.00 -1.57
CA THR A 14 -20.34 -4.58 -2.10
C THR A 14 -20.44 -3.05 -2.14
N GLU A 15 -20.06 -2.37 -1.07
CA GLU A 15 -20.08 -0.90 -1.00
C GLU A 15 -19.11 -0.25 -2.01
N MET A 16 -17.94 -0.83 -2.22
CA MET A 16 -17.00 -0.41 -3.26
C MET A 16 -17.56 -0.54 -4.68
N ALA A 17 -18.31 -1.61 -4.94
CA ALA A 17 -18.92 -1.88 -6.24
C ALA A 17 -20.12 -0.96 -6.54
N MET A 18 -20.71 -0.32 -5.52
CA MET A 18 -21.83 0.57 -5.72
C MET A 18 -21.42 1.88 -6.40
N LYS A 19 -22.27 2.34 -7.33
CA LYS A 19 -22.16 3.67 -7.96
C LYS A 19 -22.63 4.79 -7.01
N THR A 20 -23.13 4.45 -5.82
CA THR A 20 -23.68 5.40 -4.84
C THR A 20 -22.59 6.18 -4.13
N PHE A 21 -22.95 7.38 -3.69
CA PHE A 21 -22.09 8.29 -2.94
C PHE A 21 -22.65 8.52 -1.53
N PRO A 22 -21.83 8.50 -0.47
CA PRO A 22 -20.41 8.15 -0.44
C PRO A 22 -20.18 6.65 -0.45
N SER A 23 -19.13 6.20 -1.13
CA SER A 23 -18.66 4.82 -1.10
C SER A 23 -17.14 4.77 -1.12
N PRO A 24 -16.52 3.71 -0.58
CA PRO A 24 -15.08 3.53 -0.68
C PRO A 24 -14.69 3.45 -2.18
N LYS A 25 -13.70 4.26 -2.59
CA LYS A 25 -13.19 4.34 -3.97
C LYS A 25 -11.73 3.90 -4.03
N ALA A 26 -11.01 4.36 -5.06
CA ALA A 26 -9.65 3.93 -5.35
C ALA A 26 -8.69 4.20 -4.18
N GLY A 27 -8.75 5.36 -3.51
CA GLY A 27 -7.87 5.68 -2.38
C GLY A 27 -8.06 4.73 -1.20
N SER A 28 -9.29 4.57 -0.72
CA SER A 28 -9.64 3.58 0.32
C SER A 28 -9.34 2.13 -0.06
N SER A 29 -9.46 1.77 -1.35
CA SER A 29 -9.07 0.43 -1.84
C SER A 29 -7.56 0.20 -1.69
N LEU A 30 -6.75 1.21 -2.03
CA LEU A 30 -5.30 1.13 -1.91
C LEU A 30 -4.87 1.09 -0.44
N ALA A 31 -5.54 1.86 0.42
CA ALA A 31 -5.37 1.79 1.88
C ALA A 31 -5.59 0.38 2.42
N LEU A 32 -6.70 -0.27 2.05
CA LEU A 32 -6.99 -1.65 2.47
C LEU A 32 -5.92 -2.62 1.96
N THR A 33 -5.53 -2.52 0.68
CA THR A 33 -4.45 -3.33 0.10
C THR A 33 -3.16 -3.18 0.88
N LEU A 34 -2.79 -1.96 1.27
CA LEU A 34 -1.58 -1.70 2.06
C LEU A 34 -1.70 -2.27 3.47
N ALA A 35 -2.87 -2.15 4.12
CA ALA A 35 -3.11 -2.72 5.43
C ALA A 35 -2.98 -4.26 5.43
N MET A 36 -3.46 -4.93 4.38
CA MET A 36 -3.26 -6.36 4.17
C MET A 36 -1.78 -6.72 3.96
N ALA A 37 -1.07 -5.92 3.15
CA ALA A 37 0.37 -6.10 2.95
C ALA A 37 1.15 -5.96 4.26
N CYS A 38 0.83 -4.97 5.09
CA CYS A 38 1.43 -4.81 6.40
C CYS A 38 1.12 -6.00 7.33
N ALA A 39 -0.11 -6.51 7.34
CA ALA A 39 -0.47 -7.66 8.16
C ALA A 39 0.33 -8.92 7.77
N LEU A 40 0.52 -9.15 6.48
CA LEU A 40 1.30 -10.27 5.97
C LEU A 40 2.80 -10.08 6.22
N LEU A 41 3.32 -8.85 6.10
CA LEU A 41 4.70 -8.53 6.46
C LEU A 41 4.96 -8.71 7.96
N GLU A 42 4.04 -8.29 8.81
CA GLU A 42 4.11 -8.48 10.26
C GLU A 42 4.27 -9.97 10.60
N LEU A 43 3.47 -10.83 9.96
CA LEU A 43 3.56 -12.28 10.11
C LEU A 43 4.95 -12.80 9.72
N VAL A 44 5.45 -12.44 8.54
CA VAL A 44 6.77 -12.92 8.07
C VAL A 44 7.88 -12.47 9.00
N ILE A 45 7.88 -11.21 9.43
CA ILE A 45 8.95 -10.68 10.27
C ILE A 45 8.95 -11.35 11.64
N ALA A 46 7.77 -11.55 12.25
CA ALA A 46 7.66 -12.23 13.53
C ALA A 46 8.16 -13.68 13.44
N ASP A 47 7.70 -14.41 12.43
CA ASP A 47 8.07 -15.80 12.18
C ASP A 47 9.58 -15.97 11.91
N ARG A 48 10.17 -15.14 11.04
CA ARG A 48 11.63 -15.14 10.81
C ARG A 48 12.43 -14.67 12.03
N GLY A 49 11.86 -13.78 12.84
CA GLY A 49 12.40 -13.34 14.12
C GLY A 49 12.56 -14.48 15.12
N GLU A 50 11.52 -15.30 15.26
CA GLU A 50 11.50 -16.49 16.13
C GLU A 50 12.51 -17.55 15.66
N GLU A 51 12.66 -17.73 14.35
CA GLU A 51 13.63 -18.64 13.74
C GLU A 51 15.08 -18.11 13.76
N ARG A 52 15.31 -16.89 14.21
CA ARG A 52 16.61 -16.18 14.13
C ARG A 52 17.13 -16.04 12.70
N ALA A 53 16.24 -16.06 11.71
CA ALA A 53 16.52 -15.86 10.29
C ALA A 53 16.27 -14.39 9.89
N VAL A 54 16.80 -13.45 10.67
CA VAL A 54 16.57 -12.01 10.49
C VAL A 54 17.66 -11.41 9.58
N PRO A 55 17.32 -10.52 8.63
CA PRO A 55 18.33 -9.88 7.79
C PRO A 55 19.38 -9.11 8.61
N PRO A 56 20.66 -9.08 8.18
CA PRO A 56 21.73 -8.42 8.92
C PRO A 56 21.43 -6.94 9.23
N GLY A 57 21.67 -6.53 10.48
CA GLY A 57 21.49 -5.15 10.93
C GLY A 57 20.04 -4.71 11.17
N ARG A 58 19.08 -5.64 11.11
CA ARG A 58 17.67 -5.38 11.42
C ARG A 58 17.33 -5.82 12.84
N ASP A 59 16.42 -5.10 13.48
CA ASP A 59 15.77 -5.52 14.72
C ASP A 59 14.32 -5.88 14.40
N TRP A 60 14.01 -7.17 14.46
CA TRP A 60 12.69 -7.68 14.09
C TRP A 60 11.58 -7.20 15.04
N HIS A 61 11.87 -6.93 16.32
CA HIS A 61 10.85 -6.41 17.24
C HIS A 61 10.45 -4.98 16.84
N SER A 62 11.46 -4.14 16.57
CA SER A 62 11.26 -2.78 16.07
C SER A 62 10.51 -2.78 14.74
N ASP A 63 10.90 -3.64 13.80
CA ASP A 63 10.21 -3.79 12.52
C ASP A 63 8.74 -4.19 12.69
N VAL A 64 8.42 -5.17 13.53
CA VAL A 64 7.03 -5.58 13.82
C VAL A 64 6.22 -4.42 14.38
N LEU A 65 6.79 -3.64 15.30
CA LEU A 65 6.09 -2.47 15.88
C LEU A 65 5.80 -1.42 14.81
N HIS A 66 6.78 -1.07 13.98
CA HIS A 66 6.57 -0.12 12.90
C HIS A 66 5.54 -0.62 11.88
N VAL A 67 5.60 -1.90 11.48
CA VAL A 67 4.63 -2.46 10.53
C VAL A 67 3.20 -2.45 11.08
N ARG A 68 3.02 -2.68 12.39
CA ARG A 68 1.72 -2.53 13.07
C ARG A 68 1.20 -1.09 13.02
N GLU A 69 2.08 -0.12 13.24
CA GLU A 69 1.73 1.30 13.13
C GLU A 69 1.34 1.65 11.69
N TRP A 70 2.11 1.20 10.71
CA TRP A 70 1.80 1.42 9.29
C TRP A 70 0.48 0.79 8.87
N ARG A 71 0.14 -0.38 9.40
CA ARG A 71 -1.17 -1.01 9.16
C ARG A 71 -2.31 -0.14 9.66
N ARG A 72 -2.19 0.43 10.88
CA ARG A 72 -3.18 1.35 11.44
C ARG A 72 -3.26 2.65 10.64
N ASP A 73 -2.11 3.22 10.29
CA ASP A 73 -2.01 4.42 9.47
C ASP A 73 -2.68 4.24 8.10
N ALA A 74 -2.46 3.10 7.44
CA ALA A 74 -3.11 2.80 6.17
C ALA A 74 -4.63 2.82 6.28
N LEU A 75 -5.20 2.19 7.32
CA LEU A 75 -6.64 2.17 7.57
C LEU A 75 -7.20 3.59 7.83
N LEU A 76 -6.52 4.37 8.67
CA LEU A 76 -6.88 5.77 8.95
C LEU A 76 -6.82 6.64 7.69
N LEU A 77 -5.84 6.41 6.81
CA LEU A 77 -5.74 7.11 5.52
C LEU A 77 -6.90 6.73 4.59
N GLY A 78 -7.38 5.48 4.63
CA GLY A 78 -8.57 5.05 3.89
C GLY A 78 -9.84 5.75 4.39
N GLU A 79 -10.00 5.87 5.72
CA GLU A 79 -11.11 6.61 6.34
C GLU A 79 -11.06 8.11 6.02
N ALA A 80 -9.85 8.69 6.03
CA ALA A 80 -9.61 10.07 5.66
C ALA A 80 -9.93 10.35 4.18
N ASP A 81 -9.57 9.45 3.26
CA ASP A 81 -9.91 9.55 1.83
C ASP A 81 -11.43 9.58 1.61
N MET A 82 -12.17 8.68 2.27
CA MET A 82 -13.64 8.68 2.19
C MET A 82 -14.24 9.97 2.77
N SER A 83 -13.72 10.45 3.90
CA SER A 83 -14.19 11.68 4.55
C SER A 83 -13.90 12.92 3.71
N GLU A 84 -12.73 12.99 3.09
CA GLU A 84 -12.35 14.08 2.20
C GLU A 84 -13.25 14.09 0.97
N VAL A 85 -13.47 12.93 0.35
CA VAL A 85 -14.40 12.78 -0.76
C VAL A 85 -15.80 13.25 -0.37
N ILE A 86 -16.34 12.84 0.79
CA ILE A 86 -17.63 13.32 1.31
C ILE A 86 -17.67 14.85 1.45
N ARG A 87 -16.62 15.43 2.04
CA ARG A 87 -16.51 16.88 2.26
C ARG A 87 -16.53 17.64 0.94
N LEU A 88 -15.73 17.22 -0.04
CA LEU A 88 -15.65 17.86 -1.35
C LEU A 88 -17.01 17.90 -2.05
N PHE A 89 -17.80 16.81 -1.96
CA PHE A 89 -19.16 16.78 -2.50
C PHE A 89 -20.16 17.64 -1.74
N ARG A 90 -20.04 17.75 -0.41
CA ARG A 90 -20.91 18.62 0.42
C ARG A 90 -20.66 20.09 0.12
N ASP A 91 -19.39 20.47 0.02
CA ASP A 91 -18.99 21.86 -0.20
C ASP A 91 -19.23 22.31 -1.66
N HIS A 92 -19.25 21.35 -2.61
CA HIS A 92 -19.38 21.61 -4.05
C HIS A 92 -20.39 20.65 -4.72
N PRO A 93 -21.70 20.74 -4.40
CA PRO A 93 -22.71 19.88 -4.98
C PRO A 93 -22.86 20.15 -6.49
N GLY A 94 -22.44 19.19 -7.32
CA GLY A 94 -22.61 19.26 -8.77
C GLY A 94 -21.38 19.73 -9.57
N THR A 95 -20.31 20.17 -8.91
CA THR A 95 -19.04 20.47 -9.58
C THR A 95 -17.95 19.47 -9.14
N ALA A 96 -17.43 18.70 -10.09
CA ALA A 96 -16.30 17.77 -9.88
C ALA A 96 -14.94 18.49 -9.67
N GLU A 97 -14.99 19.78 -9.33
CA GLU A 97 -13.88 20.73 -9.25
C GLU A 97 -13.77 21.28 -7.83
N ALA A 98 -13.64 20.38 -6.87
CA ALA A 98 -13.23 20.77 -5.53
C ALA A 98 -11.69 20.73 -5.49
N ASN A 99 -11.07 21.90 -5.33
CA ASN A 99 -9.62 22.09 -5.37
C ASN A 99 -8.99 21.68 -4.02
N PRO A 100 -8.26 20.56 -3.91
CA PRO A 100 -7.75 20.05 -2.64
C PRO A 100 -6.36 20.63 -2.40
N LEU A 101 -6.26 21.84 -1.87
CA LEU A 101 -4.98 22.50 -1.62
C LEU A 101 -4.90 23.03 -0.18
N SER A 102 -4.36 22.21 0.73
CA SER A 102 -3.61 22.68 1.90
C SER A 102 -2.90 21.58 2.71
N SER A 103 -3.19 20.29 2.50
CA SER A 103 -2.57 19.18 3.22
C SER A 103 -2.09 18.10 2.25
N PRO A 104 -1.00 17.35 2.52
CA PRO A 104 -0.70 16.15 1.73
C PRO A 104 -1.93 15.24 1.75
N THR A 105 -2.51 15.03 0.57
CA THR A 105 -3.72 14.21 0.44
C THR A 105 -3.47 12.83 1.07
N PRO A 106 -4.48 12.17 1.67
CA PRO A 106 -4.34 10.83 2.21
C PRO A 106 -3.64 9.87 1.25
N VAL A 107 -3.88 10.04 -0.05
CA VAL A 107 -3.23 9.33 -1.15
C VAL A 107 -1.71 9.58 -1.23
N ALA A 108 -1.23 10.80 -1.02
CA ALA A 108 0.20 11.09 -0.99
C ALA A 108 0.91 10.40 0.18
N ARG A 109 0.26 10.37 1.36
CA ARG A 109 0.78 9.61 2.51
C ARG A 109 0.74 8.10 2.25
N LEU A 110 -0.31 7.59 1.61
CA LEU A 110 -0.38 6.16 1.20
C LEU A 110 0.77 5.78 0.26
N GLN A 111 1.11 6.64 -0.72
CA GLN A 111 2.24 6.39 -1.61
C GLN A 111 3.56 6.29 -0.82
N ALA A 112 3.83 7.25 0.07
CA ALA A 112 5.05 7.24 0.87
C ALA A 112 5.12 6.01 1.79
N LEU A 113 3.99 5.65 2.42
CA LEU A 113 3.92 4.48 3.30
C LEU A 113 4.17 3.17 2.54
N ALA A 114 3.62 3.04 1.33
CA ALA A 114 3.87 1.89 0.47
C ALA A 114 5.35 1.77 0.07
N GLU A 115 6.04 2.89 -0.14
CA GLU A 115 7.48 2.92 -0.38
C GLU A 115 8.27 2.40 0.82
N THR A 116 7.90 2.84 2.04
CA THR A 116 8.50 2.35 3.28
C THR A 116 8.28 0.85 3.49
N VAL A 117 7.08 0.33 3.18
CA VAL A 117 6.80 -1.11 3.23
C VAL A 117 7.66 -1.88 2.24
N MET A 118 7.83 -1.38 1.01
CA MET A 118 8.73 -1.98 0.02
C MET A 118 10.18 -2.05 0.51
N GLU A 119 10.71 -0.94 1.00
CA GLU A 119 12.09 -0.84 1.51
C GLU A 119 12.33 -1.76 2.72
N THR A 120 11.32 -1.90 3.57
CA THR A 120 11.35 -2.78 4.75
C THR A 120 11.26 -4.25 4.37
N GLY A 121 10.42 -4.60 3.41
CA GLY A 121 10.16 -5.99 3.00
C GLY A 121 11.22 -6.59 2.09
N ILE A 122 11.89 -5.80 1.25
CA ILE A 122 12.91 -6.29 0.31
C ILE A 122 14.03 -7.09 1.02
N PRO A 123 14.65 -6.61 2.13
CA PRO A 123 15.66 -7.39 2.84
C PRO A 123 15.18 -8.76 3.32
N TYR A 124 13.89 -8.91 3.62
CA TYR A 124 13.31 -10.17 4.04
C TYR A 124 13.13 -11.16 2.88
N LEU A 125 13.17 -10.75 1.60
CA LEU A 125 13.07 -11.69 0.46
C LEU A 125 14.12 -12.80 0.51
N ASP A 126 15.37 -12.42 0.84
CA ASP A 126 16.50 -13.35 0.86
C ASP A 126 16.52 -14.21 2.14
N HIS A 127 15.75 -13.82 3.16
CA HIS A 127 15.71 -14.45 4.47
C HIS A 127 14.37 -15.12 4.79
N ALA A 128 13.41 -15.08 3.85
CA ALA A 128 12.04 -15.54 4.08
C ALA A 128 11.89 -17.06 4.21
N GLY A 129 12.87 -17.85 3.76
CA GLY A 129 12.76 -19.31 3.73
C GLY A 129 11.52 -19.76 2.95
N ASP A 130 10.68 -20.56 3.59
CA ASP A 130 9.40 -21.05 3.10
C ASP A 130 8.31 -19.96 2.97
N LYS A 131 8.50 -18.79 3.60
CA LYS A 131 7.58 -17.63 3.50
C LYS A 131 7.87 -16.72 2.31
N LYS A 132 8.73 -17.13 1.37
CA LYS A 132 9.11 -16.28 0.23
C LYS A 132 7.90 -15.84 -0.61
N SER A 133 6.88 -16.70 -0.76
CA SER A 133 5.61 -16.33 -1.42
C SER A 133 4.86 -15.20 -0.72
N ASP A 134 4.90 -15.18 0.61
CA ASP A 134 4.23 -14.15 1.42
C ASP A 134 4.94 -12.81 1.24
N VAL A 135 6.28 -12.79 1.29
CA VAL A 135 7.07 -11.58 1.05
C VAL A 135 6.86 -11.04 -0.37
N VAL A 136 6.87 -11.91 -1.37
CA VAL A 136 6.58 -11.50 -2.76
C VAL A 136 5.19 -10.89 -2.85
N THR A 137 4.19 -11.47 -2.19
CA THR A 137 2.82 -10.95 -2.16
C THR A 137 2.74 -9.57 -1.50
N VAL A 138 3.40 -9.38 -0.35
CA VAL A 138 3.52 -8.07 0.33
C VAL A 138 4.07 -7.02 -0.63
N LEU A 139 5.18 -7.33 -1.29
CA LEU A 139 5.88 -6.38 -2.15
C LEU A 139 5.06 -6.08 -3.43
N LEU A 140 4.38 -7.06 -4.02
CA LEU A 140 3.46 -6.82 -5.14
C LEU A 140 2.29 -5.91 -4.73
N GLN A 141 1.72 -6.13 -3.55
CA GLN A 141 0.64 -5.28 -3.02
C GLN A 141 1.13 -3.85 -2.75
N ALA A 142 2.25 -3.69 -2.05
CA ALA A 142 2.83 -2.38 -1.76
C ALA A 142 3.21 -1.63 -3.06
N ARG A 143 3.78 -2.33 -4.05
CA ARG A 143 4.04 -1.76 -5.37
C ARG A 143 2.76 -1.28 -6.07
N ALA A 144 1.69 -2.08 -6.06
CA ALA A 144 0.42 -1.70 -6.65
C ALA A 144 -0.18 -0.46 -5.96
N VAL A 145 -0.06 -0.39 -4.63
CA VAL A 145 -0.47 0.78 -3.84
C VAL A 145 0.32 2.01 -4.25
N TRP A 146 1.64 1.91 -4.32
CA TRP A 146 2.51 3.02 -4.70
C TRP A 146 2.15 3.57 -6.10
N LEU A 147 2.00 2.68 -7.08
CA LEU A 147 1.63 3.05 -8.45
C LEU A 147 0.23 3.65 -8.54
N GLY A 148 -0.75 3.05 -7.86
CA GLY A 148 -2.14 3.52 -7.83
C GLY A 148 -2.24 4.89 -7.17
N ALA A 149 -1.57 5.09 -6.03
CA ALA A 149 -1.55 6.36 -5.33
C ALA A 149 -0.85 7.44 -6.16
N HIS A 150 0.27 7.11 -6.81
CA HIS A 150 0.94 8.01 -7.77
C HIS A 150 0.00 8.42 -8.90
N HIS A 151 -0.74 7.47 -9.48
CA HIS A 151 -1.70 7.75 -10.55
C HIS A 151 -2.82 8.68 -10.10
N ILE A 152 -3.43 8.41 -8.94
CA ILE A 152 -4.49 9.28 -8.37
C ILE A 152 -3.94 10.69 -8.11
N ARG A 153 -2.72 10.80 -7.55
CA ARG A 153 -2.06 12.09 -7.38
C ARG A 153 -1.88 12.81 -8.70
N CYS A 154 -1.36 12.15 -9.74
CA CYS A 154 -1.22 12.75 -11.07
C CYS A 154 -2.57 13.16 -11.67
N TYR A 155 -3.62 12.37 -11.49
CA TYR A 155 -4.96 12.70 -11.97
C TYR A 155 -5.52 13.95 -11.27
N ASN A 156 -5.43 13.99 -9.94
CA ASN A 156 -5.85 15.16 -9.15
C ASN A 156 -4.96 16.37 -9.41
N ARG A 157 -3.67 16.13 -9.68
CA ARG A 157 -2.69 17.15 -10.01
C ARG A 157 -2.86 17.70 -11.41
N ASN A 158 -3.34 16.96 -12.41
CA ASN A 158 -3.67 17.59 -13.69
C ASN A 158 -4.82 18.60 -13.57
N LYS A 159 -5.49 18.63 -12.41
CA LYS A 159 -6.47 19.66 -12.03
C LYS A 159 -5.88 20.80 -11.18
N THR A 160 -4.61 20.71 -10.77
CA THR A 160 -3.89 21.72 -9.95
C THR A 160 -2.52 22.05 -10.59
N MET A 161 -1.92 23.22 -10.43
CA MET A 161 -0.68 23.58 -11.17
C MET A 161 0.60 22.90 -10.64
N GLU A 162 0.48 21.66 -10.17
CA GLU A 162 1.48 20.87 -9.44
C GLU A 162 2.68 20.44 -10.37
N ALA A 163 3.94 20.88 -10.21
CA ALA A 163 5.04 20.53 -11.15
C ALA A 163 5.44 19.02 -11.22
N PRO A 164 5.31 18.28 -12.35
CA PRO A 164 5.44 16.82 -12.45
C PRO A 164 6.66 16.21 -11.73
N LEU A 165 6.48 15.10 -11.01
CA LEU A 165 7.61 14.24 -10.62
C LEU A 165 8.34 13.84 -11.91
N THR A 166 9.66 13.99 -11.94
CA THR A 166 10.42 13.69 -13.17
C THR A 166 10.25 12.21 -13.53
N LYS A 167 9.83 11.97 -14.79
CA LYS A 167 9.58 10.63 -15.36
C LYS A 167 10.72 9.64 -15.11
N SER A 168 11.95 10.15 -15.01
CA SER A 168 13.19 9.43 -14.76
C SER A 168 13.22 8.70 -13.40
N VAL A 169 12.98 9.40 -12.29
CA VAL A 169 13.13 8.83 -10.93
C VAL A 169 12.12 7.71 -10.67
N ARG A 170 10.88 7.89 -11.13
CA ARG A 170 9.81 6.89 -11.01
C ARG A 170 10.12 5.62 -11.78
N LEU A 171 10.59 5.74 -13.03
CA LEU A 171 10.87 4.57 -13.87
C LEU A 171 12.05 3.76 -13.32
N THR A 172 13.07 4.42 -12.77
CA THR A 172 14.23 3.73 -12.20
C THR A 172 13.85 2.94 -10.94
N LYS A 173 13.11 3.54 -10.00
CA LYS A 173 12.75 2.85 -8.74
C LYS A 173 11.80 1.67 -8.95
N VAL A 174 10.78 1.85 -9.79
CA VAL A 174 9.83 0.76 -10.12
C VAL A 174 10.54 -0.38 -10.85
N ARG A 175 11.45 -0.09 -11.79
CA ARG A 175 12.23 -1.12 -12.48
C ARG A 175 13.09 -1.94 -11.54
N LEU A 176 13.78 -1.29 -10.60
CA LEU A 176 14.62 -2.00 -9.62
C LEU A 176 13.78 -2.93 -8.74
N TRP A 177 12.58 -2.52 -8.35
CA TRP A 177 11.66 -3.40 -7.61
C TRP A 177 11.16 -4.55 -8.47
N ASP A 178 10.82 -4.29 -9.75
CA ASP A 178 10.36 -5.32 -10.69
C ASP A 178 11.43 -6.38 -10.91
N GLU A 179 12.68 -5.98 -11.13
CA GLU A 179 13.82 -6.90 -11.29
C GLU A 179 14.00 -7.78 -10.04
N ARG A 180 13.89 -7.20 -8.84
CA ARG A 180 14.00 -7.94 -7.57
C ARG A 180 12.87 -8.94 -7.38
N LEU A 181 11.64 -8.54 -7.70
CA LEU A 181 10.47 -9.40 -7.62
C LEU A 181 10.53 -10.55 -8.63
N GLU A 182 10.97 -10.27 -9.86
CA GLU A 182 11.11 -11.28 -10.91
C GLU A 182 12.12 -12.36 -10.51
N MET A 183 13.29 -11.97 -10.00
CA MET A 183 14.29 -12.92 -9.50
C MET A 183 13.75 -13.77 -8.34
N ALA A 184 12.97 -13.17 -7.42
CA ALA A 184 12.37 -13.90 -6.31
C ALA A 184 11.33 -14.92 -6.78
N MET A 185 10.47 -14.56 -7.74
CA MET A 185 9.47 -15.46 -8.33
C MET A 185 10.12 -16.63 -9.07
N GLN A 186 11.16 -16.37 -9.88
CA GLN A 186 11.93 -17.43 -10.55
C GLN A 186 12.53 -18.42 -9.54
N THR A 187 13.02 -17.93 -8.41
CA THR A 187 13.55 -18.79 -7.33
C THR A 187 12.48 -19.73 -6.78
N ILE A 188 11.27 -19.21 -6.51
CA ILE A 188 10.13 -20.01 -6.02
C ILE A 188 9.77 -21.10 -7.04
N GLU A 189 9.67 -20.73 -8.32
CA GLU A 189 9.32 -21.66 -9.40
C GLU A 189 10.33 -22.80 -9.52
N MET A 190 11.63 -22.52 -9.39
CA MET A 190 12.67 -23.56 -9.43
C MET A 190 12.54 -24.51 -8.23
N THR A 191 12.39 -24.00 -7.01
CA THR A 191 12.23 -24.84 -5.81
C THR A 191 10.99 -25.74 -5.84
N SER A 192 9.93 -25.33 -6.54
CA SER A 192 8.70 -26.12 -6.66
C SER A 192 8.79 -27.30 -7.65
N LYS A 193 9.79 -27.31 -8.53
CA LYS A 193 10.00 -28.38 -9.51
C LYS A 193 10.86 -29.53 -9.00
N ASP A 194 11.57 -29.31 -7.89
CA ASP A 194 12.52 -30.26 -7.29
C ASP A 194 11.91 -31.07 -6.12
N THR A 195 10.62 -30.84 -5.81
CA THR A 195 9.79 -31.58 -4.82
C THR A 195 8.74 -32.43 -5.50
#